data_AF-A0AB35IQD4-F1
#
_entry.id   AF-A0AB35IQD4-F1
#
_cell.length_a   1.000
_cell.length_b   1.000
_cell.length_c   1.000
_cell.angle_alpha   90.00
_cell.angle_beta   90.00
_cell.angle_gamma   90.00
#
_symmetry.space_group_name_H-M   'P 1'
#
loop_
_entity.id
_entity.type
_entity.pdbx_description
1 polymer ?
#
loop_
_entity_poly.entity_id
_entity_poly.type
_entity_poly.pdbx_seq_one_letter_code
_entity_poly.pdbx_strand_id
1 'polypeptide(L)' 'MEKDYFKDRPIESTKINHVHLGQKVFICEKNAQKYAKRLNDLTPGTVIDILTRKNHPRGIKVKIKTPDGKIAIGRIVYFV' A
#
# COMPACT_ATOMS: atom_id res chain seq x y z
N MET A 1 -18.15 6.07 -2.68
CA MET A 1 -17.95 4.68 -2.20
C MET A 1 -16.55 4.23 -2.62
N GLU A 2 -15.73 3.72 -1.69
CA GLU A 2 -14.42 3.13 -1.99
C GLU A 2 -14.63 1.91 -2.92
N LYS A 3 -13.88 1.78 -4.01
CA LYS A 3 -13.97 0.61 -4.89
C LYS A 3 -12.67 -0.18 -4.82
N ASP A 4 -12.75 -1.39 -4.30
CA ASP A 4 -11.60 -2.27 -4.10
C ASP A 4 -11.54 -3.29 -5.24
N TYR A 5 -10.70 -2.99 -6.24
CA TYR A 5 -10.56 -3.79 -7.45
C TYR A 5 -9.45 -4.84 -7.36
N PHE A 6 -8.53 -4.70 -6.41
CA PHE A 6 -7.38 -5.59 -6.21
C PHE A 6 -7.75 -6.76 -5.28
N LYS A 7 -8.60 -7.67 -5.80
CA LYS A 7 -9.08 -8.86 -5.07
C LYS A 7 -8.06 -9.99 -5.00
N ASP A 8 -7.03 -9.92 -5.83
CA ASP A 8 -5.92 -10.85 -6.00
C ASP A 8 -4.70 -10.50 -5.14
N ARG A 9 -4.78 -9.47 -4.28
CA ARG A 9 -3.66 -9.05 -3.44
C ARG A 9 -3.20 -10.16 -2.48
N PRO A 10 -1.88 -10.23 -2.18
CA PRO A 10 -1.34 -11.14 -1.19
C PRO A 10 -1.97 -10.92 0.19
N ILE A 11 -2.27 -12.02 0.90
CA ILE A 11 -2.85 -11.97 2.26
C ILE A 11 -1.89 -11.27 3.24
N GLU A 12 -0.60 -11.37 2.99
CA GLU A 12 0.49 -10.72 3.72
C GLU A 12 0.29 -9.20 3.77
N SER A 13 -0.30 -8.60 2.73
CA SER A 13 -0.52 -7.15 2.66
C SER A 13 -1.47 -6.67 3.75
N THR A 14 -2.29 -7.58 4.28
CA THR A 14 -3.29 -7.35 5.34
C THR A 14 -2.75 -7.58 6.75
N LYS A 15 -1.56 -8.17 6.87
CA LYS A 15 -0.95 -8.61 8.12
C LYS A 15 0.21 -7.70 8.50
N ILE A 16 0.11 -7.02 9.63
CA ILE A 16 1.14 -6.07 10.08
C ILE A 16 2.52 -6.72 10.27
N ASN A 17 2.54 -7.98 10.73
CA ASN A 17 3.78 -8.72 10.99
C ASN A 17 4.61 -9.02 9.74
N HIS A 18 4.05 -8.85 8.54
CA HIS A 18 4.74 -9.07 7.26
C HIS A 18 5.25 -7.76 6.63
N VAL A 19 4.96 -6.63 7.27
CA VAL A 19 5.33 -5.30 6.79
C VAL A 19 6.49 -4.77 7.61
N HIS A 20 7.59 -4.42 6.94
CA HIS A 20 8.82 -3.96 7.55
C HIS A 20 9.30 -2.66 6.92
N LEU A 21 10.03 -1.86 7.70
CA LEU A 21 10.71 -0.67 7.19
C LEU A 21 11.76 -1.09 6.14
N GLY A 22 11.92 -0.27 5.11
CA GLY A 22 12.85 -0.56 4.00
C GLY A 22 12.30 -1.51 2.92
N GLN A 23 11.12 -2.12 3.12
CA GLN A 23 10.50 -2.95 2.08
C GLN A 23 10.00 -2.11 0.90
N LYS A 24 10.14 -2.65 -0.31
CA LYS A 24 9.54 -2.09 -1.52
C LYS A 24 8.11 -2.60 -1.67
N VAL A 25 7.18 -1.68 -1.88
CA VAL A 25 5.74 -1.98 -1.95
C VAL A 25 5.07 -1.11 -3.00
N PHE A 26 3.92 -1.57 -3.48
CA PHE A 26 2.94 -0.77 -4.19
C PHE A 26 1.81 -0.40 -3.24
N ILE A 27 1.56 0.90 -3.08
CA ILE A 27 0.44 1.39 -2.27
C ILE A 27 -0.68 1.95 -3.14
N CYS A 28 -1.92 1.83 -2.66
CA CYS A 28 -3.04 2.61 -3.17
C CYS A 28 -3.26 3.83 -2.27
N GLU A 29 -3.04 5.02 -2.82
CA GLU A 29 -3.33 6.29 -2.15
C GLU A 29 -4.84 6.54 -2.01
N LYS A 30 -5.23 7.33 -1.00
CA LYS A 30 -6.65 7.61 -0.70
C LYS A 30 -7.41 8.18 -1.91
N ASN A 31 -6.77 9.05 -2.70
CA ASN A 31 -7.38 9.65 -3.87
C ASN A 31 -7.55 8.64 -5.02
N ALA A 32 -6.64 7.66 -5.11
CA ALA A 32 -6.65 6.62 -6.12
C ALA A 32 -7.69 5.52 -5.85
N GLN A 33 -8.07 5.29 -4.58
CA GLN A 33 -9.05 4.25 -4.17
C GLN A 33 -10.44 4.32 -4.85
N LYS A 34 -10.77 5.43 -5.52
CA LYS A 34 -12.03 5.58 -6.27
C LYS A 34 -11.96 4.92 -7.66
N TYR A 35 -10.77 4.81 -8.24
CA TYR A 35 -10.57 4.42 -9.64
C TYR A 35 -9.48 3.37 -9.86
N ALA A 36 -8.55 3.18 -8.92
CA ALA A 36 -7.41 2.29 -9.06
C ALA A 36 -7.84 0.85 -9.30
N LYS A 37 -7.40 0.30 -10.43
CA LYS A 37 -7.75 -1.03 -10.93
C LYS A 37 -6.55 -1.79 -11.47
N ARG A 38 -5.45 -1.09 -11.76
CA ARG A 38 -4.26 -1.61 -12.42
C ARG A 38 -3.02 -1.26 -11.60
N LEU A 39 -1.94 -2.01 -11.80
CA LEU A 39 -0.65 -1.77 -11.13
C LEU A 39 -0.14 -0.33 -11.35
N ASN A 40 -0.38 0.24 -12.53
CA ASN A 40 0.02 1.62 -12.88
C ASN A 40 -0.78 2.69 -12.12
N ASP A 41 -1.91 2.34 -11.50
CA ASP A 41 -2.67 3.25 -10.65
C ASP A 41 -2.13 3.29 -9.21
N LEU A 42 -1.12 2.46 -8.92
CA LEU A 42 -0.49 2.33 -7.61
C LEU A 42 0.82 3.09 -7.56
N THR A 43 1.15 3.58 -6.37
CA THR A 43 2.37 4.33 -6.12
C THR A 43 3.44 3.36 -5.59
N PRO A 44 4.54 3.10 -6.33
CA PRO A 44 5.65 2.31 -5.81
C PRO A 44 6.49 3.13 -4.85
N GLY A 45 7.07 2.47 -3.86
CA GLY A 45 8.12 3.08 -3.05
C GLY A 45 8.61 2.20 -1.92
N THR A 46 9.44 2.78 -1.07
CA THR A 46 10.07 2.10 0.05
C THR A 46 9.37 2.51 1.35
N VAL A 47 8.93 1.54 2.15
CA VAL A 47 8.29 1.79 3.45
C VAL A 47 9.25 2.51 4.39
N ILE A 48 8.84 3.67 4.88
CA ILE A 48 9.59 4.46 5.87
C ILE A 48 8.85 4.61 7.20
N ASP A 49 7.56 4.25 7.25
CA ASP A 49 6.73 4.32 8.44
C ASP A 49 5.52 3.39 8.31
N ILE A 50 5.11 2.74 9.41
CA ILE A 50 3.95 1.85 9.45
C ILE A 50 2.87 2.52 10.29
N LEU A 51 1.80 2.97 9.63
CA LEU A 51 0.78 3.82 10.26
C LEU A 51 -0.40 3.03 10.84
N THR A 52 -0.50 1.74 10.49
CA THR A 52 -1.56 0.86 10.98
C THR A 52 -1.07 0.08 12.20
N ARG A 53 -1.91 -0.05 13.23
CA ARG A 53 -1.56 -0.73 14.49
C ARG A 53 -1.99 -2.20 14.57
N LYS A 54 -2.86 -2.66 13.68
CA LYS A 54 -3.44 -4.01 13.68
C LYS A 54 -3.74 -4.49 12.27
N ASN A 55 -3.89 -5.79 12.07
CA ASN A 55 -4.26 -6.35 10.77
C ASN A 55 -5.48 -5.65 10.18
N HIS A 56 -5.45 -5.40 8.87
CA HIS A 56 -6.48 -4.64 8.19
C HIS A 56 -6.87 -5.31 6.87
N PRO A 57 -8.16 -5.62 6.64
CA PRO A 57 -8.61 -6.46 5.53
C PRO A 57 -8.34 -5.86 4.14
N ARG A 58 -8.11 -4.54 4.07
CA ARG A 58 -7.80 -3.80 2.82
C ARG A 58 -6.32 -3.44 2.67
N GLY A 59 -5.47 -4.05 3.47
CA GLY A 59 -4.05 -3.78 3.50
C GLY A 59 -3.63 -2.82 4.61
N ILE A 60 -2.37 -2.93 5.01
CA ILE A 60 -1.69 -2.11 6.01
C ILE A 60 -1.38 -0.74 5.42
N LYS A 61 -1.78 0.31 6.12
CA LYS A 61 -1.45 1.70 5.77
C LYS A 61 -0.01 2.00 6.17
N VAL A 62 0.76 2.49 5.22
CA VAL A 62 2.18 2.85 5.38
C VAL A 62 2.45 4.23 4.79
N LYS A 63 3.56 4.81 5.21
CA LYS A 63 4.22 5.94 4.53
C LYS A 63 5.38 5.36 3.72
N ILE A 64 5.51 5.78 2.47
CA ILE A 64 6.60 5.39 1.60
C ILE A 64 7.39 6.60 1.12
N LYS A 65 8.66 6.36 0.79
CA LYS A 65 9.47 7.24 -0.06
C LYS A 65 9.43 6.70 -1.48
N THR A 66 8.95 7.49 -2.42
CA THR A 66 8.84 7.15 -3.84
C THR A 66 10.20 7.25 -4.54
N PRO A 67 10.39 6.65 -5.72
CA PRO A 67 11.65 6.74 -6.48
C PRO A 67 12.08 8.17 -6.82
N ASP A 68 11.12 9.09 -7.02
CA ASP A 68 11.35 10.52 -7.26
C ASP A 68 11.60 11.32 -5.97
N GLY A 69 11.74 10.64 -4.82
CA GLY A 69 12.09 11.24 -3.53
C GLY A 69 10.93 11.86 -2.77
N LYS A 70 9.70 11.81 -3.30
CA LYS A 70 8.49 12.29 -2.61
C LYS A 70 8.04 11.32 -1.53
N ILE A 71 7.14 11.81 -0.69
CA ILE A 71 6.50 11.03 0.37
C ILE A 71 5.05 10.77 -0.02
N ALA A 72 4.63 9.52 0.03
CA ALA A 72 3.26 9.12 -0.24
C ALA A 72 2.71 8.25 0.89
N ILE A 73 1.38 8.25 1.05
CA ILE A 73 0.70 7.50 2.10
C ILE A 73 -0.47 6.73 1.50
N GLY A 74 -0.53 5.44 1.78
CA GLY A 74 -1.56 4.56 1.21
C GLY A 74 -1.58 3.21 1.88
N ARG A 75 -2.50 2.34 1.43
CA ARG A 75 -2.57 0.94 1.86
C ARG A 75 -1.72 0.10 0.93
N ILE A 76 -0.91 -0.81 1.47
CA ILE A 76 -0.17 -1.78 0.67
C ILE A 76 -1.17 -2.63 -0.09
N VAL A 77 -0.94 -2.75 -1.40
CA VAL A 77 -1.67 -3.67 -2.28
C VAL A 77 -0.77 -4.85 -2.65
N TYR A 78 0.46 -4.58 -3.09
CA TYR A 78 1.43 -5.61 -3.47
C TYR A 78 2.79 -5.35 -2.85
N PHE A 79 3.53 -6.43 -2.58
CA PHE A 79 4.96 -6.38 -2.30
C PHE A 79 5.74 -6.55 -3.60
N VAL A 80 6.98 -6.04 -3.62
CA VAL A 80 7.94 -6.22 -4.72
C VAL A 80 8.94 -7.31 -4.37
#